data_AF-A0A1M6D241-F1
#
_entry.id   AF-A0A1M6D241-F1
#
_cell.length_a   1.000
_cell.length_b   1.000
_cell.length_c   1.000
_cell.angle_alpha   90.00
_cell.angle_beta   90.00
_cell.angle_gamma   90.00
#
_symmetry.space_group_name_H-M   'P 1'
#
loop_
_entity.id
_entity.type
_entity.pdbx_description
1 polymer ?
#
loop_
_entity_poly.entity_id
_entity_poly.type
_entity_poly.pdbx_seq_one_letter_code
_entity_poly.pdbx_strand_id
1 'polypeptide(L)' 'MDFQNEGKINDYRVNFHNGGKIISVEVTCCGRHIGEMHFKDGEHKECLVCGTLHTLKLQHNHFHIRQSKPKIMETETL' A
#
# COMPACT_ATOMS: atom_id res chain seq x y z
N MET A 1 18.60 -8.63 -5.22
CA MET A 1 18.16 -7.29 -4.79
C MET A 1 17.25 -6.76 -5.89
N ASP A 2 16.01 -6.42 -5.57
CA ASP A 2 15.04 -5.92 -6.55
C ASP A 2 15.40 -4.47 -6.93
N PHE A 3 16.09 -4.31 -8.06
CA PHE A 3 16.50 -3.01 -8.62
C PHE A 3 15.32 -2.09 -9.00
N GLN A 4 14.08 -2.58 -8.94
CA GLN A 4 12.90 -1.84 -9.38
C GLN A 4 12.45 -0.72 -8.43
N ASN A 5 12.96 -0.71 -7.19
CA ASN A 5 12.55 0.23 -6.13
C ASN A 5 13.64 1.22 -5.73
N GLU A 6 14.75 1.30 -6.47
CA GLU A 6 15.85 2.19 -6.14
C GLU A 6 15.38 3.66 -6.15
N GLY A 7 15.47 4.33 -5.00
CA GLY A 7 15.04 5.72 -4.81
C GLY A 7 13.54 5.93 -4.50
N LYS A 8 12.70 4.88 -4.50
CA LYS A 8 11.27 5.03 -4.18
C LYS A 8 10.98 4.74 -2.70
N ILE A 9 10.52 5.77 -2.00
CA ILE A 9 10.14 5.69 -0.57
C ILE A 9 8.80 4.95 -0.40
N ASN A 10 7.89 5.11 -1.36
CA ASN A 10 6.62 4.41 -1.42
C ASN A 10 6.41 3.85 -2.83
N ASP A 11 6.03 2.58 -2.95
CA ASP A 11 5.75 1.93 -4.24
C ASP A 11 4.71 0.81 -4.08
N TYR A 12 4.07 0.45 -5.19
CA TYR A 12 3.08 -0.61 -5.24
C TYR A 12 3.34 -1.49 -6.46
N ARG A 13 3.52 -2.79 -6.23
CA ARG A 13 3.68 -3.78 -7.30
C ARG A 13 2.44 -4.64 -7.41
N VAL A 14 1.86 -4.69 -8.60
CA VAL A 14 0.67 -5.52 -8.87
C VAL A 14 1.15 -6.91 -9.31
N ASN A 15 0.69 -7.94 -8.61
CA ASN A 15 0.98 -9.31 -8.94
C ASN A 15 -0.18 -9.94 -9.72
N PHE A 16 0.15 -10.77 -10.70
CA PHE A 16 -0.80 -11.44 -11.58
C PHE A 16 -0.57 -12.95 -11.57
N HIS A 17 -1.65 -13.72 -11.69
CA HIS A 17 -1.57 -15.13 -12.03
C HIS A 17 -1.28 -15.32 -13.53
N ASN A 18 -0.78 -16.51 -13.90
CA ASN A 18 -0.73 -16.93 -15.30
C ASN A 18 -2.14 -16.85 -15.89
N GLY A 19 -2.35 -15.92 -16.84
CA GLY A 19 -3.66 -15.55 -17.37
C GLY A 19 -4.08 -14.09 -17.16
N GLY A 20 -3.24 -13.26 -16.53
CA GLY A 20 -3.45 -11.81 -16.42
C GLY A 20 -4.46 -11.39 -15.35
N LYS A 21 -4.94 -12.33 -14.53
CA LYS A 21 -5.79 -12.04 -13.37
C LYS A 21 -4.93 -11.47 -12.24
N ILE A 22 -5.28 -10.29 -11.74
CA ILE A 22 -4.62 -9.71 -10.56
C ILE A 22 -4.90 -10.58 -9.34
N ILE A 23 -3.86 -10.90 -8.58
CA ILE A 23 -3.96 -11.69 -7.34
C ILE A 23 -3.73 -10.85 -6.10
N SER A 24 -2.87 -9.84 -6.18
CA SER A 24 -2.51 -9.01 -5.04
C SER A 24 -1.72 -7.78 -5.43
N VAL A 25 -1.49 -6.93 -4.43
CA VAL A 25 -0.64 -5.75 -4.52
C VAL A 25 0.34 -5.78 -3.36
N GLU A 26 1.64 -5.84 -3.67
CA GLU A 26 2.71 -5.63 -2.69
C GLU A 26 2.86 -4.15 -2.40
N VAL A 27 3.13 -3.83 -1.14
CA VAL A 27 3.26 -2.46 -0.64
C VAL A 27 4.66 -2.24 -0.11
N THR A 28 5.32 -1.23 -0.67
CA THR A 28 6.53 -0.64 -0.08
C THR A 28 6.17 0.72 0.52
N CYS A 29 6.52 0.92 1.78
CA CYS A 29 6.33 2.19 2.47
C CYS A 29 7.52 2.49 3.38
N CYS A 30 7.92 3.76 3.47
CA CYS A 30 9.11 4.20 4.20
C CYS A 30 10.40 3.49 3.73
N GLY A 31 10.49 3.17 2.43
CA GLY A 31 11.62 2.48 1.82
C GLY A 31 11.72 1.01 2.18
N ARG A 32 10.67 0.41 2.75
CA ARG A 32 10.64 -1.00 3.17
C ARG A 32 9.40 -1.68 2.64
N HIS A 33 9.54 -2.94 2.22
CA HIS A 33 8.39 -3.79 1.92
C HIS A 33 7.62 -4.06 3.22
N ILE A 34 6.34 -3.69 3.26
CA ILE A 34 5.47 -3.86 4.44
C ILE A 34 4.48 -5.02 4.29
N GLY A 35 4.50 -5.71 3.15
CA GLY A 35 3.68 -6.88 2.86
C GLY A 35 2.71 -6.67 1.70
N GLU A 36 1.78 -7.60 1.61
CA GLU A 36 0.90 -7.78 0.45
C GLU A 36 -0.57 -7.60 0.84
N MET A 37 -1.33 -6.91 -0.01
CA MET A 37 -2.79 -6.85 0.04
C MET A 37 -3.35 -7.80 -1.01
N HIS A 38 -4.13 -8.79 -0.60
CA HIS A 38 -4.84 -9.64 -1.57
C HIS A 38 -5.79 -8.78 -2.43
N PHE A 39 -6.01 -9.18 -3.69
CA PHE A 39 -6.89 -8.45 -4.60
C PHE A 39 -8.37 -8.67 -4.24
N LYS A 40 -8.79 -8.02 -3.15
CA LYS A 40 -10.12 -8.07 -2.56
C LYS A 40 -10.46 -6.69 -2.00
N ASP A 41 -11.71 -6.27 -2.15
CA ASP A 41 -12.14 -4.94 -1.72
C ASP A 41 -11.97 -4.75 -0.20
N GLY A 42 -11.34 -3.64 0.18
CA GLY A 42 -11.10 -3.27 1.57
C GLY A 42 -9.87 -3.92 2.23
N GLU A 43 -9.12 -4.77 1.51
CA GLU A 43 -7.84 -5.26 2.02
C GLU A 43 -6.89 -4.09 2.30
N HIS A 44 -6.11 -4.21 3.38
CA HIS A 44 -5.27 -3.12 3.82
C HIS A 44 -3.97 -3.58 4.46
N LYS A 45 -2.98 -2.69 4.44
CA LYS A 45 -1.71 -2.82 5.16
C LYS A 45 -1.37 -1.50 5.84
N GLU A 46 -1.02 -1.60 7.12
CA GLU A 46 -0.52 -0.47 7.88
C GLU A 46 1.01 -0.47 7.86
N CYS A 47 1.60 0.68 7.58
CA CYS A 47 3.04 0.87 7.72
C CYS A 47 3.38 1.09 9.20
N LEU A 48 4.06 0.13 9.82
CA LEU A 48 4.50 0.23 11.22
C LEU A 48 5.53 1.35 11.49
N VAL A 49 6.05 2.00 10.44
CA VAL A 49 7.03 3.10 10.56
C VAL A 49 6.34 4.46 10.65
N CYS A 50 5.38 4.73 9.77
CA CYS A 50 4.70 6.04 9.71
C CYS A 50 3.20 5.99 10.08
N GLY A 51 2.68 4.81 10.41
CA GLY A 51 1.27 4.56 10.72
C GLY A 51 0.32 4.73 9.52
N THR A 52 0.84 4.95 8.30
CA THR A 52 -0.03 5.10 7.12
C THR A 52 -0.75 3.80 6.83
N LEU A 53 -2.08 3.88 6.73
CA LEU A 53 -2.94 2.77 6.31
C LEU A 53 -3.11 2.81 4.78
N HIS A 54 -2.62 1.79 4.11
CA HIS A 54 -2.79 1.56 2.68
C HIS A 54 -3.99 0.64 2.47
N THR A 55 -5.01 1.05 1.72
CA THR A 55 -6.24 0.27 1.52
C THR A 55 -6.54 0.10 0.04
N LEU A 56 -6.74 -1.14 -0.38
CA LEU A 56 -7.20 -1.50 -1.72
C LEU A 56 -8.72 -1.29 -1.83
N LYS A 57 -9.14 -0.54 -2.85
CA LYS A 57 -10.55 -0.29 -3.16
C LYS A 57 -10.86 -0.69 -4.59
N LEU A 58 -11.73 -1.68 -4.76
CA LEU A 58 -12.16 -2.16 -6.07
C LEU A 58 -13.42 -1.38 -6.48
N GLN A 59 -13.44 -0.89 -7.71
CA GLN A 59 -14.54 -0.12 -8.28
C GLN A 59 -14.81 -0.60 -9.71
N HIS A 60 -15.89 -1.35 -9.89
CA HIS A 60 -16.29 -1.91 -11.18
C HIS A 60 -15.13 -2.65 -11.89
N ASN A 61 -14.46 -1.98 -12.82
CA ASN A 61 -13.38 -2.50 -13.67
C ASN A 61 -11.98 -1.99 -13.30
N HIS A 62 -11.85 -1.16 -12.27
CA HIS A 62 -10.59 -0.59 -11.85
C HIS A 62 -10.46 -0.66 -10.32
N PHE A 63 -9.28 -0.33 -9.82
CA PHE A 63 -9.02 -0.29 -8.39
C PHE A 63 -8.13 0.89 -8.04
N HIS A 64 -8.20 1.29 -6.77
CA HIS A 64 -7.41 2.36 -6.18
C HIS A 64 -6.69 1.85 -4.94
N ILE A 65 -5.56 2.47 -4.62
CA ILE A 65 -4.91 2.30 -3.33
C ILE A 65 -5.01 3.63 -2.60
N ARG A 66 -5.78 3.66 -1.51
CA ARG A 66 -5.95 4.84 -0.66
C ARG A 66 -4.95 4.80 0.47
N GLN A 67 -4.32 5.94 0.74
CA GLN A 67 -3.46 6.14 1.91
C GLN A 67 -4.21 7.01 2.92
N SER A 68 -4.34 6.52 4.15
CA SER A 68 -4.81 7.31 5.29
C SER A 68 -3.64 7.50 6.24
N LYS A 69 -3.11 8.72 6.32
CA LYS A 69 -2.06 9.05 7.28
C LYS A 69 -2.70 9.22 8.67
N PRO A 70 -2.02 8.78 9.75
CA PRO A 70 -2.47 9.11 11.09
C PRO A 70 -2.44 10.64 11.23
N LYS A 71 -3.52 11.23 11.75
CA LYS A 71 -3.49 12.64 12.14
C LYS A 71 -2.51 12.74 13.30
N ILE A 72 -1.38 13.40 13.08
CA ILE A 72 -0.58 13.93 14.19
C ILE A 72 -1.49 14.97 14.83
N MET A 73 -2.13 14.62 15.95
CA MET A 73 -2.72 15.62 16.82
C MET A 73 -1.52 16.39 17.37
N GLU A 74 -1.23 17.55 16.78
CA GLU A 74 -0.37 18.53 17.44
C GLU A 74 -1.07 18.85 18.77
N THR A 75 -0.53 18.34 19.86
CA THR A 75 -0.95 18.72 21.20
C THR A 75 -0.58 20.19 21.33
N GLU A 76 -1.55 21.09 21.12
CA GLU A 76 -1.43 22.50 21.46
C GLU A 76 -0.97 22.55 22.92
N THR A 77 0.29 22.94 23.09
CA THR A 77 0.88 23.18 24.40
C THR A 77 0.40 24.57 24.82
N LEU A 78 -0.59 24.61 25.72
CA LEU A 78 -0.98 25.80 26.48
C LEU A 78 -0.42 25.69 27.90
#